data_AF-A0A7C5TWD1-F1
#
_entry.id   AF-A0A7C5TWD1-F1
#
_cell.length_a   1.000
_cell.length_b   1.000
_cell.length_c   1.000
_cell.angle_alpha   90.00
_cell.angle_beta   90.00
_cell.angle_gamma   90.00
#
_symmetry.space_group_name_H-M   'P 1'
#
loop_
_entity.id
_entity.type
_entity.pdbx_description
1 polymer ?
#
loop_
_entity_poly.entity_id
_entity_poly.type
_entity_poly.pdbx_seq_one_letter_code
_entity_poly.pdbx_strand_id
1 'polypeptide(L)' 'HPMGPLELCDFIGLDTMYHVAEIMFEEYREPRFAPPGLLKRMVLAGRLGRKTGRGFYDYSG' A
#
# COMPACT_ATOMS: atom_id res chain seq x y z
N HIS A 1 -2.71 -7.60 18.62
CA HIS A 1 -3.22 -6.46 17.82
C HIS A 1 -4.48 -6.93 17.12
N PRO A 2 -5.59 -6.16 17.14
CA PRO A 2 -6.86 -6.58 16.56
C PRO A 2 -6.88 -6.69 15.01
N MET A 3 -5.88 -6.17 14.29
CA MET A 3 -5.77 -6.24 12.83
C MET A 3 -4.33 -6.57 12.41
N GLY A 4 -4.17 -7.45 11.42
CA GLY A 4 -2.86 -7.78 10.85
C GLY A 4 -2.28 -6.63 10.04
N PRO A 5 -0.94 -6.52 9.87
CA PRO A 5 -0.32 -5.39 9.20
C PRO A 5 -0.78 -5.24 7.74
N LEU A 6 -0.98 -6.34 7.01
CA LEU A 6 -1.45 -6.30 5.62
C LEU A 6 -2.92 -5.86 5.52
N GLU A 7 -3.75 -6.33 6.46
CA GLU A 7 -5.15 -5.92 6.54
C GLU A 7 -5.27 -4.44 6.92
N LEU A 8 -4.39 -3.95 7.79
CA LEU A 8 -4.29 -2.53 8.14
C LEU A 8 -3.88 -1.69 6.92
N CYS A 9 -2.93 -2.16 6.11
CA CYS A 9 -2.56 -1.51 4.85
C CYS A 9 -3.75 -1.42 3.89
N ASP A 10 -4.53 -2.49 3.75
CA ASP A 10 -5.73 -2.51 2.91
C ASP A 10 -6.86 -1.62 3.45
N PHE A 11 -6.91 -1.41 4.77
CA PHE A 11 -7.83 -0.48 5.40
C PHE A 11 -7.43 0.99 5.15
N ILE A 12 -6.13 1.32 5.28
CA ILE A 12 -5.59 2.66 5.04
C ILE A 12 -5.65 3.05 3.55
N GLY A 13 -5.32 2.10 2.67
CA GLY A 13 -5.22 2.31 1.24
C GLY A 13 -3.78 2.15 0.73
N LEU A 14 -3.60 1.29 -0.27
CA LEU A 14 -2.27 0.97 -0.80
C LEU A 14 -1.64 2.10 -1.60
N ASP A 15 -2.45 2.97 -2.21
CA ASP A 15 -2.00 4.20 -2.86
C ASP A 15 -1.49 5.22 -1.86
N THR A 16 -2.17 5.40 -0.72
CA THR A 16 -1.72 6.29 0.34
C THR A 16 -0.36 5.84 0.89
N MET A 17 -0.22 4.54 1.17
CA MET A 17 1.03 3.96 1.65
C MET A 17 2.16 4.09 0.62
N TYR A 18 1.85 3.89 -0.67
CA TYR A 18 2.82 4.06 -1.75
C TYR A 18 3.30 5.51 -1.86
N HIS A 19 2.38 6.47 -1.78
CA HIS A 19 2.72 7.89 -1.87
C HIS A 19 3.57 8.37 -0.69
N VAL A 20 3.26 7.91 0.53
CA VAL A 20 4.08 8.20 1.71
C VAL A 20 5.51 7.65 1.54
N ALA A 21 5.65 6.43 1.01
CA ALA A 21 6.96 5.85 0.75
C ALA A 21 7.72 6.61 -0.36
N GLU A 22 7.05 7.09 -1.41
CA GLU A 22 7.67 7.96 -2.42
C GLU A 22 8.18 9.26 -1.81
N ILE A 23 7.38 9.95 -0.99
CA ILE A 23 7.79 11.18 -0.29
C ILE A 23 9.01 10.92 0.61
N MET A 24 8.99 9.84 1.39
CA MET A 24 10.10 9.48 2.26
C MET A 24 11.36 9.15 1.46
N PHE A 25 11.22 8.45 0.33
CA PHE A 25 12.35 8.16 -0.54
C PHE A 25 12.89 9.42 -1.23
N GLU A 26 12.04 10.35 -1.65
CA GLU A 26 12.46 11.61 -2.25
C GLU A 26 13.25 12.50 -1.28
N GLU A 27 12.79 12.57 -0.03
CA GLU A 27 13.41 13.38 1.03
C GLU A 27 14.75 12.80 1.49
N TYR A 28 14.78 11.52 1.84
CA TYR A 28 15.96 10.91 2.46
C TYR A 28 16.91 10.25 1.44
N ARG A 29 16.40 9.87 0.26
CA ARG A 29 17.14 9.13 -0.79
C ARG A 29 17.78 7.83 -0.31
N GLU A 30 17.23 7.22 0.73
CA GLU A 30 17.72 5.96 1.27
C GLU A 30 16.90 4.76 0.80
N PRO A 31 17.54 3.64 0.40
CA PRO A 31 16.83 2.45 -0.08
C PRO A 31 15.79 1.87 0.89
N ARG A 32 15.96 2.07 2.20
CA ARG A 32 14.99 1.61 3.22
C ARG A 32 13.64 2.31 3.17
N PHE A 33 13.59 3.49 2.55
CA PHE A 33 12.36 4.25 2.34
C PHE A 33 11.76 4.03 0.96
N ALA A 34 12.47 3.36 0.05
CA ALA A 34 11.99 3.12 -1.30
C ALA A 34 10.70 2.27 -1.28
N PRO A 35 9.65 2.66 -2.01
CA PRO A 35 8.43 1.88 -2.08
C PRO A 35 8.71 0.49 -2.68
N PRO A 36 8.18 -0.59 -2.09
CA PRO A 36 8.36 -1.93 -2.65
C PRO A 36 7.76 -2.03 -4.06
N GLY A 37 8.46 -2.70 -4.98
CA GLY A 37 7.96 -2.89 -6.35
C GLY A 37 6.63 -3.65 -6.43
N LEU A 38 6.35 -4.51 -5.43
CA LEU A 38 5.03 -5.14 -5.28
C LEU A 38 3.93 -4.10 -5.05
N LEU A 39 4.15 -3.17 -4.12
CA LEU A 39 3.19 -2.13 -3.77
C LEU A 39 2.86 -1.27 -5.00
N LYS A 40 3.89 -0.87 -5.77
CA LYS A 40 3.71 -0.15 -7.04
C LYS A 40 2.79 -0.89 -8.02
N ARG A 41 3.02 -2.19 -8.21
CA ARG A 41 2.19 -3.01 -9.11
C ARG A 41 0.74 -3.12 -8.66
N MET A 42 0.49 -3.19 -7.35
CA MET A 42 -0.87 -3.26 -6.81
C MET A 42 -1.62 -1.94 -7.03
N VAL A 43 -0.96 -0.80 -6.80
CA VAL A 43 -1.54 0.53 -7.06
C VAL A 43 -1.84 0.70 -8.55
N LEU A 44 -0.90 0.35 -9.44
CA LEU A 44 -1.10 0.41 -10.89
C LEU A 44 -2.24 -0.51 -11.38
N ALA A 45 -2.49 -1.62 -10.68
CA ALA A 45 -3.59 -2.53 -10.97
C ALA A 45 -4.94 -2.11 -10.36
N GLY A 46 -5.02 -0.93 -9.71
CA GLY A 46 -6.24 -0.45 -9.06
C GLY A 46 -6.63 -1.25 -7.81
N ARG A 47 -5.71 -2.06 -7.25
CA ARG A 47 -5.94 -2.83 -6.03
C ARG A 47 -5.54 -1.97 -4.84
N LEU A 48 -6.45 -1.12 -4.37
CA LEU A 48 -6.18 -0.11 -3.37
C LEU A 48 -6.61 -0.51 -1.95
N GLY A 49 -7.00 -1.77 -1.74
CA GLY A 49 -7.52 -2.26 -0.47
C GLY A 49 -9.04 -2.27 -0.43
N ARG A 50 -9.60 -2.05 0.74
CA ARG A 50 -11.05 -2.17 0.98
C ARG A 50 -11.87 -1.20 0.12
N LYS A 51 -11.34 0.00 -0.15
CA LYS A 51 -12.04 1.03 -0.94
C LYS A 51 -12.28 0.66 -2.41
N THR A 52 -11.54 -0.31 -2.95
CA THR A 52 -11.74 -0.84 -4.32
C THR A 52 -12.22 -2.29 -4.30
N GLY A 53 -12.62 -2.81 -3.14
CA GLY A 53 -13.01 -4.22 -2.98
C GLY A 53 -11.86 -5.21 -3.11
N ARG A 54 -10.60 -4.76 -3.26
CA ARG A 54 -9.44 -5.64 -3.41
C ARG A 54 -8.11 -4.93 -3.13
N GLY A 55 -7.25 -5.58 -2.33
CA GLY A 55 -5.87 -5.18 -2.04
C GLY A 55 -4.97 -6.40 -1.90
N PHE A 56 -4.34 -6.58 -0.75
CA PHE A 56 -3.73 -7.86 -0.35
C PHE A 56 -4.79 -8.95 -0.19
N TYR A 57 -5.97 -8.59 0.31
CA TYR A 57 -7.12 -9.47 0.41
C TYR A 57 -8.20 -9.11 -0.61
N ASP A 58 -9.10 -10.07 -0.86
CA ASP A 58 -10.32 -9.83 -1.63
C ASP A 58 -11.44 -9.41 -0.68
N TYR A 59 -12.11 -8.30 -0.99
CA TYR A 59 -13.21 -7.72 -0.22
C TYR A 59 -14.48 -7.59 -1.07
N SER A 60 -14.58 -8.28 -2.21
CA SER A 60 -15.76 -8.23 -3.08
C SER A 60 -17.01 -8.95 -2.52
N GLY A 61 -17.05 -9.23 -1.21
CA GLY A 61 -18.15 -9.92 -0.53
C GLY A 61 -19.32 -9.00 -0.24
#